data_AF-W9TTB0-F1
#
_entry.id   AF-W9TTB0-F1
#
_cell.length_a   1.000
_cell.length_b   1.000
_cell.length_c   1.000
_cell.angle_alpha   90.00
_cell.angle_beta   90.00
_cell.angle_gamma   90.00
#
_symmetry.space_group_name_H-M   'P 1'
#
loop_
_entity.id
_entity.type
_entity.pdbx_description
1 polymer ?
#
loop_
_entity_poly.entity_id
_entity_poly.type
_entity_poly.pdbx_seq_one_letter_code
_entity_poly.pdbx_strand_id
1 'polypeptide(L)'
;MALNHLVLPLYQPSSEGNIYRWLKWTRRSLILAIIMAGYGFYLLLGAEQDLSNLGIVAFVATLQFLPGVLSVLYWPTANRRGYIAGLLAGIGVWVMTMLLPLVGNLDGFYIPLFNVVYVLDDTSWHLAAIASLAVNVLAFSLFSLFTETSPEEQSAAEACAVENVRRPQRRELMAASPQEFATQLAKPLGAKTAQREVEQALRDLQLPFDEHRPYALRRLRDRIEANLSG
;
A
#
# COMPACT_ATOMS: atom_id res chain seq x y z
N MET A 1 13.16 -6.87 1.86
CA MET A 1 12.00 -6.07 2.32
C MET A 1 12.40 -4.64 2.64
N ALA A 2 13.02 -4.32 3.79
CA ALA A 2 13.35 -2.93 4.17
C ALA A 2 14.20 -2.17 3.14
N LEU A 3 15.24 -2.80 2.58
CA LEU A 3 16.08 -2.15 1.56
C LEU A 3 15.27 -1.73 0.31
N ASN A 4 14.33 -2.57 -0.14
CA ASN A 4 13.59 -2.34 -1.37
C ASN A 4 12.41 -1.39 -1.17
N HIS A 5 11.77 -1.41 0.00
CA HIS A 5 10.53 -0.65 0.25
C HIS A 5 10.74 0.59 1.13
N LEU A 6 11.88 0.71 1.81
CA LEU A 6 12.23 1.88 2.62
C LEU A 6 13.34 2.69 1.97
N VAL A 7 14.45 2.03 1.58
CA VAL A 7 15.65 2.74 1.14
C VAL A 7 15.60 3.16 -0.33
N LEU A 8 15.25 2.24 -1.24
CA LEU A 8 15.22 2.55 -2.68
C LEU A 8 14.21 3.63 -3.09
N PRO A 9 13.01 3.75 -2.47
CA PRO A 9 12.09 4.84 -2.77
C PRO A 9 12.62 6.21 -2.30
N LEU A 10 13.40 6.24 -1.22
CA LEU A 10 13.97 7.48 -0.66
C LEU A 10 15.31 7.86 -1.30
N TYR A 11 16.08 6.87 -1.75
CA TYR A 11 17.41 7.07 -2.31
C TYR A 11 17.69 6.05 -3.42
N GLN A 12 17.77 6.54 -4.66
CA GLN A 12 18.16 5.75 -5.81
C GLN A 12 19.66 5.93 -6.07
N PRO A 13 20.47 4.86 -5.99
CA PRO A 13 21.91 4.95 -6.24
C PRO A 13 22.19 5.31 -7.70
N SER A 14 23.19 6.16 -7.93
CA SER A 14 23.63 6.57 -9.26
C SER A 14 24.19 5.38 -10.07
N SER A 15 23.83 5.32 -11.37
CA SER A 15 24.20 4.27 -12.32
C SER A 15 25.71 4.08 -12.56
N GLU A 16 26.54 5.04 -12.15
CA GLU A 16 27.98 5.04 -12.48
C GLU A 16 28.85 4.26 -11.46
N GLY A 17 28.28 3.81 -10.35
CA GLY A 17 28.98 3.08 -9.29
C GLY A 17 28.67 1.59 -9.24
N ASN A 18 29.48 0.83 -8.48
CA ASN A 18 29.27 -0.60 -8.23
C ASN A 18 28.05 -0.80 -7.30
N ILE A 19 26.83 -0.73 -7.88
CA ILE A 19 25.52 -0.84 -7.21
C ILE A 19 25.47 -2.04 -6.27
N TYR A 20 26.07 -3.16 -6.68
CA TYR A 20 26.11 -4.38 -5.90
C TYR A 20 26.89 -4.24 -4.58
N ARG A 21 27.98 -3.45 -4.59
CA ARG A 21 28.75 -3.15 -3.38
C ARG A 21 27.98 -2.23 -2.44
N TRP A 22 27.32 -1.20 -2.98
CA TRP A 22 26.48 -0.29 -2.19
C TRP A 22 25.33 -1.04 -1.53
N LEU A 23 24.59 -1.86 -2.28
CA LEU A 23 23.46 -2.64 -1.78
C LEU A 23 23.85 -3.57 -0.61
N LYS A 24 25.03 -4.20 -0.70
CA LYS A 24 25.58 -5.05 0.36
C LYS A 24 25.91 -4.25 1.63
N TRP A 25 26.55 -3.10 1.49
CA TRP A 25 26.88 -2.25 2.64
C TRP A 25 25.64 -1.67 3.30
N THR A 26 24.68 -1.16 2.52
CA THR A 26 23.41 -0.66 3.05
C THR A 26 22.65 -1.74 3.82
N ARG A 27 22.63 -2.98 3.33
CA ARG A 27 22.03 -4.10 4.07
C ARG A 27 22.74 -4.35 5.41
N ARG A 28 24.07 -4.33 5.44
CA ARG A 28 24.84 -4.52 6.68
C ARG A 28 24.60 -3.39 7.68
N SER A 29 24.59 -2.14 7.21
CA SER A 29 24.26 -0.98 8.04
C SER A 29 22.86 -1.07 8.61
N LEU A 30 21.87 -1.54 7.82
CA LEU A 30 20.51 -1.74 8.29
C LEU A 30 20.42 -2.81 9.38
N ILE A 31 21.12 -3.95 9.21
CA ILE A 31 21.18 -5.01 10.24
C ILE A 31 21.80 -4.46 11.52
N LEU A 32 22.93 -3.75 11.41
CA LEU A 32 23.60 -3.15 12.56
C LEU A 32 22.70 -2.12 13.26
N ALA A 33 22.01 -1.28 12.50
CA ALA A 33 21.07 -0.30 13.05
C ALA A 33 19.90 -0.96 13.80
N ILE A 34 19.34 -2.05 13.27
CA ILE A 34 18.25 -2.80 13.93
C ILE A 34 18.75 -3.43 15.24
N ILE A 35 19.94 -4.05 15.23
CA ILE A 35 20.55 -4.63 16.43
C ILE A 35 20.81 -3.56 17.48
N MET A 36 21.39 -2.42 17.07
CA MET A 36 21.66 -1.30 17.96
C MET A 36 20.38 -0.68 18.53
N ALA A 37 19.32 -0.56 17.73
CA ALA A 37 18.01 -0.09 18.19
C ALA A 37 17.39 -1.05 19.20
N GLY A 38 17.45 -2.37 18.95
CA GLY A 38 17.01 -3.39 19.90
C GLY A 38 17.79 -3.34 21.22
N TYR A 39 19.11 -3.16 21.15
CA TYR A 39 19.95 -3.00 22.34
C TYR A 39 19.64 -1.70 23.10
N GLY A 40 19.41 -0.58 22.39
CA GLY A 40 18.98 0.67 23.01
C GLY A 40 17.63 0.54 23.71
N PHE A 41 16.69 -0.18 23.10
CA PHE A 41 15.40 -0.48 23.73
C PHE A 41 15.56 -1.35 24.98
N TYR A 42 16.43 -2.38 24.94
CA TYR A 42 16.79 -3.16 26.12
C TYR A 42 17.36 -2.30 27.27
N LEU A 43 18.21 -1.33 26.96
CA LEU A 43 18.76 -0.41 27.97
C LEU A 43 17.69 0.50 28.58
N LEU A 44 16.66 0.88 27.81
CA LEU A 44 15.58 1.75 28.27
C LEU A 44 14.59 1.04 29.20
N LEU A 45 14.34 -0.26 29.03
CA LEU A 45 13.29 -0.98 29.76
C LEU A 45 13.63 -1.26 31.22
N GLY A 46 14.91 -1.22 31.61
CA GLY A 46 15.33 -1.71 32.93
C GLY A 46 15.11 -3.22 33.08
N ALA A 47 15.64 -3.81 34.15
CA ALA A 47 15.73 -5.28 34.30
C ALA A 47 14.41 -6.00 34.65
N GLU A 48 13.27 -5.30 34.70
CA GLU A 48 12.05 -5.75 35.42
C GLU A 48 10.83 -6.00 34.51
N GLN A 49 10.96 -5.98 33.18
CA GLN A 49 9.82 -6.15 32.27
C GLN A 49 9.63 -7.59 31.81
N ASP A 50 8.43 -8.13 32.01
CA ASP A 50 8.08 -9.47 31.55
C ASP A 50 8.04 -9.60 30.02
N LEU A 51 8.56 -10.72 29.52
CA LEU A 51 8.59 -11.03 28.08
C LEU A 51 7.18 -11.13 27.48
N SER A 52 6.18 -11.52 28.27
CA SER A 52 4.77 -11.53 27.88
C SER A 52 4.26 -10.13 27.54
N ASN A 53 4.54 -9.14 28.38
CA ASN A 53 4.12 -7.76 28.18
C ASN A 53 4.75 -7.14 26.94
N LEU A 54 6.04 -7.41 26.71
CA LEU A 54 6.71 -7.07 25.46
C LEU A 54 6.00 -7.66 24.23
N GLY A 55 5.63 -8.93 24.30
CA GLY A 55 4.90 -9.62 23.24
C GLY A 55 3.52 -9.01 22.98
N ILE A 56 2.77 -8.70 24.04
CA ILE A 56 1.43 -8.08 23.95
C ILE A 56 1.53 -6.70 23.31
N VAL A 57 2.44 -5.84 23.78
CA VAL A 57 2.62 -4.49 23.24
C VAL A 57 2.99 -4.53 21.76
N ALA A 58 3.90 -5.41 21.36
CA ALA A 58 4.25 -5.62 19.95
C ALA A 58 3.09 -6.17 19.12
N PHE A 59 2.33 -7.13 19.64
CA PHE A 59 1.16 -7.70 18.97
C PHE A 59 0.05 -6.67 18.75
N VAL A 60 -0.25 -5.84 19.74
CA VAL A 60 -1.23 -4.75 19.59
C VAL A 60 -0.75 -3.74 18.55
N ALA A 61 0.55 -3.47 18.49
CA ALA A 61 1.12 -2.60 17.44
C ALA A 61 0.91 -3.18 16.04
N THR A 62 1.10 -4.49 15.85
CA THR A 62 0.88 -5.13 14.54
C THR A 62 -0.60 -5.23 14.17
N LEU A 63 -1.49 -5.34 15.15
CA LEU A 63 -2.94 -5.30 14.91
C LEU A 63 -3.40 -3.97 14.32
N GLN A 64 -2.68 -2.86 14.51
CA GLN A 64 -3.05 -1.56 13.92
C GLN A 64 -3.07 -1.57 12.39
N PHE A 65 -2.39 -2.51 11.75
CA PHE A 65 -2.40 -2.68 10.29
C PHE A 65 -3.62 -3.49 9.80
N LEU A 66 -4.32 -4.20 10.69
CA LEU A 66 -5.44 -5.08 10.35
C LEU A 66 -6.58 -4.36 9.62
N PRO A 67 -7.06 -3.16 10.06
CA PRO A 67 -8.14 -2.46 9.36
C PRO A 67 -7.82 -2.15 7.89
N GLY A 68 -6.57 -1.76 7.61
CA GLY A 68 -6.12 -1.46 6.24
C GLY A 68 -6.00 -2.70 5.36
N VAL A 69 -5.58 -3.83 5.92
CA VAL A 69 -5.56 -5.10 5.17
C VAL A 69 -6.97 -5.57 4.84
N LEU A 70 -7.90 -5.50 5.81
CA LEU A 70 -9.28 -5.89 5.60
C LEU A 70 -10.01 -4.97 4.62
N SER A 71 -9.73 -3.66 4.64
CA SER A 71 -10.38 -2.74 3.71
C SER A 71 -10.03 -3.01 2.25
N VAL A 72 -8.81 -3.46 1.95
CA VAL A 72 -8.42 -3.80 0.58
C VAL A 72 -9.26 -4.96 0.02
N LEU A 73 -9.70 -5.88 0.89
CA LEU A 73 -10.47 -7.06 0.48
C LEU A 73 -11.97 -6.80 0.41
N TYR A 74 -12.50 -6.04 1.38
CA TYR A 74 -13.94 -5.90 1.62
C TYR A 74 -14.50 -4.50 1.38
N TRP A 75 -13.65 -3.46 1.34
CA TRP A 75 -14.08 -2.07 1.27
C TRP A 75 -13.37 -1.30 0.14
N PRO A 76 -13.82 -1.45 -1.11
CA PRO A 76 -13.14 -0.89 -2.28
C PRO A 76 -13.15 0.65 -2.35
N THR A 77 -14.04 1.32 -1.58
CA THR A 77 -14.07 2.78 -1.51
C THR A 77 -13.16 3.37 -0.44
N ALA A 78 -12.46 2.55 0.35
CA ALA A 78 -11.47 3.03 1.31
C ALA A 78 -10.27 3.71 0.63
N ASN A 79 -9.76 4.77 1.24
CA ASN A 79 -8.67 5.56 0.65
C ASN A 79 -7.40 5.58 1.50
N ARG A 80 -6.26 5.88 0.85
CA ARG A 80 -4.95 5.91 1.50
C ARG A 80 -4.88 6.98 2.59
N ARG A 81 -5.50 8.14 2.38
CA ARG A 81 -5.48 9.27 3.32
C ARG A 81 -6.16 8.89 4.63
N GLY A 82 -7.30 8.22 4.55
CA GLY A 82 -8.02 7.67 5.67
C GLY A 82 -7.20 6.62 6.38
N TYR A 83 -6.59 5.68 5.64
CA TYR A 83 -5.76 4.66 6.25
C TYR A 83 -4.59 5.26 7.04
N ILE A 84 -3.89 6.26 6.48
CA ILE A 84 -2.80 6.96 7.17
C ILE A 84 -3.31 7.71 8.40
N ALA A 85 -4.43 8.43 8.29
CA ALA A 85 -5.02 9.17 9.40
C ALA A 85 -5.44 8.22 10.55
N GLY A 86 -6.09 7.11 10.22
CA GLY A 86 -6.46 6.07 11.18
C GLY A 86 -5.26 5.42 11.85
N LEU A 87 -4.26 5.04 11.05
CA LEU A 87 -3.02 4.44 11.56
C LEU A 87 -2.29 5.39 12.50
N LEU A 88 -2.15 6.68 12.15
CA LEU A 88 -1.51 7.68 13.00
C LEU A 88 -2.29 7.91 14.30
N ALA A 89 -3.61 7.99 14.23
CA ALA A 89 -4.46 8.16 15.41
C ALA A 89 -4.38 6.94 16.35
N GLY A 90 -4.48 5.72 15.79
CA GLY A 90 -4.38 4.47 16.54
C GLY A 90 -3.00 4.26 17.17
N ILE A 91 -1.93 4.45 16.38
CA ILE A 91 -0.55 4.39 16.90
C ILE A 91 -0.34 5.47 17.95
N GLY A 92 -0.87 6.68 17.78
CA GLY A 92 -0.78 7.73 18.80
C GLY A 92 -1.39 7.31 20.14
N VAL A 93 -2.59 6.74 20.13
CA VAL A 93 -3.24 6.20 21.33
C VAL A 93 -2.44 5.04 21.92
N TRP A 94 -1.95 4.12 21.09
CA TRP A 94 -1.13 2.99 21.53
C TRP A 94 0.21 3.44 22.15
N VAL A 95 0.88 4.44 21.56
CA VAL A 95 2.12 5.00 22.13
C VAL A 95 1.84 5.56 23.51
N MET A 96 0.76 6.33 23.66
CA MET A 96 0.42 6.98 24.93
C MET A 96 -0.03 5.98 26.01
N THR A 97 -0.74 4.92 25.63
CA THR A 97 -1.36 3.99 26.58
C THR A 97 -0.54 2.73 26.84
N MET A 98 0.35 2.33 25.93
CA MET A 98 1.17 1.11 26.07
C MET A 98 2.67 1.37 26.01
N LEU A 99 3.18 2.01 24.96
CA LEU A 99 4.63 2.14 24.77
C LEU A 99 5.27 3.07 25.82
N LEU A 100 4.63 4.21 26.10
CA LEU A 100 5.17 5.22 27.00
C LEU A 100 5.18 4.74 28.46
N PRO A 101 4.11 4.12 29.01
CA PRO A 101 4.16 3.54 30.35
C PRO A 101 5.21 2.44 30.49
N LEU A 102 5.37 1.59 29.45
CA LEU A 102 6.36 0.52 29.43
C LEU A 102 7.81 1.03 29.51
N VAL A 103 8.13 2.10 28.77
CA VAL A 103 9.49 2.67 28.73
C VAL A 103 9.75 3.63 29.89
N GLY A 104 8.73 4.36 30.32
CA GLY A 104 8.87 5.45 31.30
C GLY A 104 8.70 5.05 32.77
N ASN A 105 8.32 3.80 33.07
CA ASN A 105 7.87 3.38 34.40
C ASN A 105 6.85 4.37 34.99
N LEU A 106 5.88 4.77 34.18
CA LEU A 106 4.82 5.68 34.63
C LEU A 106 3.78 4.84 35.38
N ASP A 107 3.61 5.11 36.68
CA ASP A 107 2.66 4.41 37.57
C ASP A 107 1.18 4.57 37.17
N GLY A 108 0.90 5.41 36.17
CA GLY A 108 -0.40 5.55 35.54
C GLY A 108 -0.61 6.91 34.89
N PHE A 109 -1.58 7.02 33.98
CA PHE A 109 -1.98 8.29 33.39
C PHE A 109 -3.44 8.59 33.75
N TYR A 110 -3.69 9.81 34.24
CA TYR A 110 -5.04 10.26 34.57
C TYR A 110 -5.80 10.59 33.29
N ILE A 111 -6.95 9.95 33.08
CA ILE A 111 -7.86 10.23 31.97
C ILE A 111 -8.97 11.16 32.48
N PRO A 112 -8.92 12.47 32.17
CA PRO A 112 -9.84 13.45 32.75
C PRO A 112 -11.29 13.21 32.35
N LEU A 113 -11.51 12.64 31.16
CA LEU A 113 -12.84 12.41 30.61
C LEU A 113 -13.64 11.36 31.39
N PHE A 114 -12.96 10.38 31.98
CA PHE A 114 -13.58 9.28 32.71
C PHE A 114 -13.26 9.30 34.21
N ASN A 115 -12.41 10.23 34.65
CA ASN A 115 -11.93 10.35 36.03
C ASN A 115 -11.32 9.04 36.56
N VAL A 116 -10.55 8.36 35.69
CA VAL A 116 -9.89 7.08 35.97
C VAL A 116 -8.38 7.26 35.78
N VAL A 117 -7.60 6.70 36.70
CA VAL A 117 -6.16 6.53 36.52
C VAL A 117 -5.94 5.22 35.80
N TYR A 118 -5.45 5.27 34.57
CA TYR A 118 -5.10 4.08 33.80
C TYR A 118 -3.68 3.66 34.13
N VAL A 119 -3.52 2.41 34.57
CA VAL A 119 -2.24 1.76 34.81
C VAL A 119 -2.11 0.61 33.82
N LEU A 120 -0.96 0.48 33.17
CA LEU A 120 -0.70 -0.63 32.26
C LEU A 120 -0.34 -1.86 33.11
N ASP A 121 -1.26 -2.81 33.18
CA ASP A 121 -1.14 -4.03 33.98
C ASP A 121 -1.79 -5.20 33.19
N ASP A 122 -1.57 -6.43 33.66
CA ASP A 122 -2.10 -7.67 33.04
C ASP A 122 -3.63 -7.66 32.88
N THR A 123 -4.32 -6.87 33.70
CA THR A 123 -5.77 -6.74 33.70
C THR A 123 -6.30 -5.61 32.82
N SER A 124 -5.47 -4.70 32.34
CA SER A 124 -5.93 -3.46 31.68
C SER A 124 -5.41 -3.29 30.24
N TRP A 125 -4.45 -4.10 29.80
CA TRP A 125 -3.85 -4.00 28.46
C TRP A 125 -4.89 -4.13 27.34
N HIS A 126 -5.91 -4.99 27.51
CA HIS A 126 -6.93 -5.21 26.49
C HIS A 126 -7.80 -3.98 26.25
N LEU A 127 -8.05 -3.15 27.28
CA LEU A 127 -8.79 -1.91 27.13
C LEU A 127 -8.02 -0.90 26.27
N ALA A 128 -6.71 -0.77 26.47
CA ALA A 128 -5.85 0.07 25.63
C ALA A 128 -5.75 -0.45 24.19
N ALA A 129 -5.69 -1.78 24.02
CA ALA A 129 -5.69 -2.40 22.70
C ALA A 129 -7.00 -2.12 21.94
N ILE A 130 -8.14 -2.33 22.59
CA ILE A 130 -9.47 -2.06 22.01
C ILE A 130 -9.62 -0.56 21.71
N ALA A 131 -9.24 0.33 22.65
CA ALA A 131 -9.37 1.76 22.47
C ALA A 131 -8.51 2.28 21.30
N SER A 132 -7.25 1.86 21.21
CA SER A 132 -6.36 2.26 20.11
C SER A 132 -6.87 1.75 18.75
N LEU A 133 -7.31 0.50 18.67
CA LEU A 133 -7.91 -0.06 17.45
C LEU A 133 -9.23 0.62 17.09
N ALA A 134 -10.08 0.93 18.07
CA ALA A 134 -11.33 1.64 17.84
C ALA A 134 -11.06 3.04 17.28
N VAL A 135 -10.11 3.79 17.85
CA VAL A 135 -9.69 5.10 17.32
C VAL A 135 -9.15 4.96 15.90
N ASN A 136 -8.32 3.93 15.63
CA ASN A 136 -7.82 3.65 14.29
C ASN A 136 -8.95 3.45 13.29
N VAL A 137 -9.85 2.50 13.57
CA VAL A 137 -10.98 2.16 12.68
C VAL A 137 -11.91 3.36 12.49
N LEU A 138 -12.22 4.10 13.54
CA LEU A 138 -13.10 5.28 13.46
C LEU A 138 -12.48 6.39 12.62
N ALA A 139 -11.23 6.77 12.90
CA ALA A 139 -10.53 7.79 12.12
C ALA A 139 -10.33 7.33 10.67
N PHE A 140 -9.96 6.07 10.46
CA PHE A 140 -9.84 5.48 9.13
C PHE A 140 -11.15 5.57 8.34
N SER A 141 -12.26 5.15 8.95
CA SER A 141 -13.57 5.14 8.31
C SER A 141 -14.04 6.56 8.03
N LEU A 142 -13.90 7.47 9.01
CA LEU A 142 -14.31 8.86 8.89
C LEU A 142 -13.57 9.55 7.73
N PHE A 143 -12.23 9.53 7.75
CA PHE A 143 -11.45 10.16 6.69
C PHE A 143 -11.62 9.45 5.34
N SER A 144 -11.89 8.14 5.33
CA SER A 144 -12.18 7.43 4.09
C SER A 144 -13.50 7.86 3.46
N LEU A 145 -14.53 8.15 4.27
CA LEU A 145 -15.83 8.62 3.80
C LEU A 145 -15.81 10.09 3.37
N PHE A 146 -15.01 10.93 4.03
CA PHE A 146 -14.96 12.37 3.75
C PHE A 146 -13.93 12.78 2.70
N THR A 147 -13.04 11.88 2.28
CA THR A 147 -11.99 12.20 1.30
C THR A 147 -12.23 11.45 0.00
N GLU A 148 -12.02 12.11 -1.13
CA GLU A 148 -12.13 11.48 -2.45
C GLU A 148 -11.01 10.46 -2.68
N THR A 149 -11.39 9.29 -3.19
CA THR A 149 -10.47 8.23 -3.60
C THR A 149 -9.98 8.50 -5.02
N SER A 150 -8.66 8.43 -5.25
CA SER A 150 -8.11 8.67 -6.59
C SER A 150 -8.42 7.51 -7.56
N PRO A 151 -8.49 7.75 -8.88
CA PRO A 151 -8.81 6.70 -9.85
C PRO A 151 -7.75 5.58 -9.89
N GLU A 152 -6.49 5.88 -9.59
CA GLU A 152 -5.42 4.89 -9.46
C GLU A 152 -5.62 3.98 -8.23
N GLU A 153 -5.98 4.57 -7.08
CA GLU A 153 -6.29 3.82 -5.86
C GLU A 153 -7.53 2.94 -6.04
N GLN A 154 -8.55 3.46 -6.72
CA GLN A 154 -9.77 2.72 -7.03
C GLN A 154 -9.48 1.54 -7.96
N SER A 155 -8.67 1.74 -9.01
CA SER A 155 -8.24 0.64 -9.88
C SER A 155 -7.44 -0.43 -9.14
N ALA A 156 -6.61 -0.05 -8.16
CA ALA A 156 -5.83 -1.01 -7.37
C ALA A 156 -6.72 -1.78 -6.38
N ALA A 157 -7.63 -1.10 -5.69
CA ALA A 157 -8.59 -1.72 -4.78
C ALA A 157 -9.53 -2.68 -5.52
N GLU A 158 -10.01 -2.30 -6.70
CA GLU A 158 -10.85 -3.17 -7.53
C GLU A 158 -10.14 -4.44 -8.02
N ALA A 159 -8.82 -4.40 -8.22
CA ALA A 159 -8.04 -5.57 -8.61
C ALA A 159 -7.84 -6.58 -7.47
N CYS A 160 -7.88 -6.13 -6.22
CA CYS A 160 -7.72 -6.97 -5.03
C CYS A 160 -9.05 -7.33 -4.34
N ALA A 161 -10.14 -6.67 -4.71
CA ALA A 161 -11.46 -6.91 -4.15
C ALA A 161 -11.94 -8.34 -4.46
N VAL A 162 -12.35 -9.06 -3.41
CA VAL A 162 -12.75 -10.48 -3.46
C VAL A 162 -13.97 -10.70 -4.36
N GLU A 163 -14.78 -9.66 -4.62
CA GLU A 163 -15.98 -9.74 -5.45
C GLU A 163 -15.72 -9.68 -6.98
N ASN A 164 -14.49 -9.41 -7.45
CA ASN A 164 -14.21 -9.19 -8.87
C ASN A 164 -13.73 -10.41 -9.67
N VAL A 165 -14.32 -11.59 -9.44
CA VAL A 165 -14.05 -12.79 -10.25
C VAL A 165 -14.51 -12.61 -11.73
N ARG A 166 -15.32 -11.60 -12.07
CA ARG A 166 -15.84 -11.40 -13.45
C ARG A 166 -16.14 -9.94 -13.83
N ARG A 167 -15.17 -9.04 -13.82
CA ARG A 167 -15.26 -7.82 -14.65
C ARG A 167 -14.09 -7.77 -15.62
N PRO A 168 -14.32 -7.91 -16.95
CA PRO A 168 -13.27 -7.64 -17.91
C PRO A 168 -12.90 -6.18 -17.74
N GLN A 169 -11.67 -5.93 -17.29
CA GLN A 169 -11.10 -4.60 -17.08
C GLN A 169 -11.38 -3.78 -18.33
N ARG A 170 -12.32 -2.81 -18.25
CA ARG A 170 -12.58 -1.86 -19.34
C ARG A 170 -11.39 -0.91 -19.37
N ARG A 171 -10.23 -1.40 -19.81
CA ARG A 171 -9.09 -0.56 -20.21
C ARG A 171 -9.64 0.45 -21.19
N GLU A 172 -9.70 1.70 -20.76
CA GLU A 172 -10.11 2.81 -21.61
C GLU A 172 -9.24 2.78 -22.88
N LEU A 173 -9.89 2.94 -24.02
CA LEU A 173 -9.18 3.00 -25.29
C LEU A 173 -8.40 4.32 -25.30
N MET A 174 -7.08 4.26 -25.13
CA MET A 174 -6.22 5.44 -25.28
C MET A 174 -6.08 5.87 -26.75
N ALA A 175 -6.37 4.97 -27.69
CA ALA A 175 -6.40 5.26 -29.11
C ALA A 175 -7.86 5.35 -29.59
N ALA A 176 -8.23 6.52 -30.11
CA ALA A 176 -9.56 6.82 -30.66
C ALA A 176 -9.67 6.51 -32.17
N SER A 177 -8.57 6.10 -32.81
CA SER A 177 -8.52 5.74 -34.22
C SER A 177 -7.44 4.70 -34.52
N PRO A 178 -7.53 3.96 -35.64
CA PRO A 178 -6.48 3.03 -36.07
C PRO A 178 -5.12 3.70 -36.30
N GLN A 179 -5.09 4.95 -36.74
CA GLN A 179 -3.86 5.73 -36.95
C GLN A 179 -3.16 6.02 -35.63
N GLU A 180 -3.92 6.24 -34.56
CA GLU A 180 -3.40 6.47 -33.23
C GLU A 180 -2.80 5.18 -32.64
N PHE A 181 -3.40 4.01 -32.91
CA PHE A 181 -2.78 2.72 -32.62
C PHE A 181 -1.42 2.59 -33.30
N ALA A 182 -1.32 2.88 -34.60
CA ALA A 182 -0.06 2.81 -35.34
C ALA A 182 0.99 3.78 -34.77
N THR A 183 0.57 4.99 -34.36
CA THR A 183 1.45 6.02 -33.79
C THR A 183 2.03 5.60 -32.43
N GLN A 184 1.20 5.03 -31.55
CA GLN A 184 1.66 4.55 -30.24
C GLN A 184 2.56 3.30 -30.36
N LEU A 185 2.22 2.39 -31.27
CA LEU A 185 3.00 1.18 -31.55
C LEU A 185 4.32 1.47 -32.28
N ALA A 186 4.47 2.63 -32.92
CA ALA A 186 5.69 3.00 -33.62
C ALA A 186 6.91 3.13 -32.71
N LYS A 187 6.73 3.51 -31.43
CA LYS A 187 7.83 3.68 -30.47
C LYS A 187 8.57 2.36 -30.16
N PRO A 188 7.88 1.24 -29.87
CA PRO A 188 8.53 -0.06 -29.67
C PRO A 188 8.81 -0.86 -30.95
N LEU A 189 7.93 -0.84 -31.96
CA LEU A 189 8.00 -1.73 -33.15
C LEU A 189 8.63 -1.09 -34.39
N GLY A 190 8.77 0.24 -34.39
CA GLY A 190 9.08 1.03 -35.58
C GLY A 190 7.84 1.33 -36.44
N ALA A 191 7.82 2.52 -37.07
CA ALA A 191 6.65 3.04 -37.76
C ALA A 191 6.09 2.12 -38.86
N LYS A 192 6.98 1.52 -39.68
CA LYS A 192 6.56 0.63 -40.78
C LYS A 192 5.93 -0.67 -40.28
N THR A 193 6.49 -1.25 -39.22
CA THR A 193 5.98 -2.51 -38.63
C THR A 193 4.66 -2.26 -37.93
N ALA A 194 4.58 -1.21 -37.11
CA ALA A 194 3.37 -0.80 -36.42
C ALA A 194 2.19 -0.59 -37.40
N GLN A 195 2.43 0.10 -38.50
CA GLN A 195 1.39 0.36 -39.49
C GLN A 195 0.94 -0.90 -40.22
N ARG A 196 1.87 -1.81 -40.55
CA ARG A 196 1.53 -3.12 -41.15
C ARG A 196 0.68 -3.98 -40.24
N GLU A 197 1.01 -4.04 -38.95
CA GLU A 197 0.24 -4.82 -37.97
C GLU A 197 -1.19 -4.30 -37.81
N VAL A 198 -1.35 -2.98 -37.71
CA VAL A 198 -2.68 -2.36 -37.63
C VAL A 198 -3.47 -2.60 -38.92
N GLU A 199 -2.86 -2.41 -40.09
CA GLU A 199 -3.48 -2.70 -41.39
C GLU A 199 -3.91 -4.18 -41.50
N GLN A 200 -3.09 -5.09 -41.03
CA GLN A 200 -3.39 -6.52 -41.04
C GLN A 200 -4.55 -6.85 -40.10
N ALA A 201 -4.55 -6.31 -38.88
CA ALA A 201 -5.65 -6.49 -37.94
C ALA A 201 -6.98 -5.88 -38.43
N LEU A 202 -6.93 -4.73 -39.11
CA LEU A 202 -8.10 -4.12 -39.77
C LEU A 202 -8.64 -5.03 -40.88
N ARG A 203 -7.76 -5.60 -41.71
CA ARG A 203 -8.14 -6.56 -42.77
C ARG A 203 -8.77 -7.82 -42.18
N ASP A 204 -8.19 -8.38 -41.12
CA ASP A 204 -8.70 -9.57 -40.44
C ASP A 204 -10.09 -9.35 -39.84
N LEU A 205 -10.36 -8.15 -39.33
CA LEU A 205 -11.63 -7.79 -38.72
C LEU A 205 -12.65 -7.19 -39.71
N GLN A 206 -12.25 -7.00 -40.97
CA GLN A 206 -13.03 -6.33 -42.02
C GLN A 206 -13.52 -4.93 -41.58
N LEU A 207 -12.64 -4.17 -40.91
CA LEU A 207 -12.94 -2.81 -40.44
C LEU A 207 -12.36 -1.74 -41.37
N PRO A 208 -13.02 -0.59 -41.53
CA PRO A 208 -12.50 0.52 -42.33
C PRO A 208 -11.36 1.25 -41.60
N PHE A 209 -10.53 1.95 -42.38
CA PHE A 209 -9.38 2.71 -41.87
C PHE A 209 -9.77 3.94 -41.04
N ASP A 210 -11.01 4.41 -41.14
CA ASP A 210 -11.56 5.55 -40.41
C ASP A 210 -12.50 5.11 -39.27
N GLU A 211 -12.29 3.92 -38.72
CA GLU A 211 -13.16 3.41 -37.65
C GLU A 211 -12.97 4.20 -36.35
N HIS A 212 -14.07 4.70 -35.78
CA HIS A 212 -14.07 5.46 -34.52
C HIS A 212 -14.97 4.82 -33.45
N ARG A 213 -15.71 3.75 -33.79
CA ARG A 213 -16.64 3.12 -32.85
C ARG A 213 -15.87 2.45 -31.73
N PRO A 214 -16.14 2.77 -30.45
CA PRO A 214 -15.39 2.22 -29.31
C PRO A 214 -15.39 0.69 -29.25
N TYR A 215 -16.47 0.04 -29.68
CA TYR A 215 -16.53 -1.42 -29.72
C TYR A 215 -15.60 -2.03 -30.78
N ALA A 216 -15.53 -1.43 -31.97
CA ALA A 216 -14.68 -1.90 -33.06
C ALA A 216 -13.19 -1.70 -32.74
N LEU A 217 -12.84 -0.57 -32.14
CA LEU A 217 -11.47 -0.28 -31.69
C LEU A 217 -10.98 -1.22 -30.57
N ARG A 218 -11.89 -1.71 -29.71
CA ARG A 218 -11.54 -2.77 -28.73
C ARG A 218 -11.20 -4.08 -29.44
N ARG A 219 -12.02 -4.52 -30.40
CA ARG A 219 -11.73 -5.72 -31.20
C ARG A 219 -10.41 -5.58 -31.95
N LEU A 220 -10.13 -4.39 -32.50
CA LEU A 220 -8.88 -4.08 -33.18
C LEU A 220 -7.68 -4.25 -32.25
N ARG A 221 -7.73 -3.66 -31.05
CA ARG A 221 -6.69 -3.83 -30.03
C ARG A 221 -6.48 -5.30 -29.69
N ASP A 222 -7.55 -6.03 -29.36
CA ASP A 222 -7.46 -7.42 -28.93
C ASP A 222 -6.88 -8.31 -30.05
N ARG A 223 -7.17 -7.99 -31.32
CA ARG A 223 -6.57 -8.65 -32.48
C ARG A 223 -5.09 -8.33 -32.67
N ILE A 224 -4.69 -7.06 -32.50
CA ILE A 224 -3.28 -6.66 -32.55
C ILE A 224 -2.50 -7.33 -31.43
N GLU A 225 -3.04 -7.39 -30.22
CA GLU A 225 -2.43 -8.07 -29.07
C GLU A 225 -2.22 -9.56 -29.36
N ALA A 226 -3.23 -10.24 -29.92
CA ALA A 226 -3.12 -11.63 -30.35
C ALA A 226 -2.06 -11.86 -31.45
N ASN A 227 -1.96 -10.96 -32.43
CA ASN A 227 -0.96 -11.06 -33.49
C ASN A 227 0.47 -10.85 -32.96
N LEU A 228 0.65 -9.95 -31.99
CA LEU A 228 1.94 -9.65 -31.38
C LEU A 228 2.36 -10.69 -30.33
N SER A 229 1.42 -11.41 -29.71
CA SER A 229 1.72 -12.43 -28.69
C SER A 229 2.16 -13.77 -29.28
N GLY A 230 1.85 -14.04 -30.56
CA GLY A 230 2.11 -15.32 -31.24
C GLY A 230 1.06 -16.39 -30.93
#